data_AF-A0A8H8C2N9-F1
#
_entry.id   AF-A0A8H8C2N9-F1
#
_cell.length_a   1.000
_cell.length_b   1.000
_cell.length_c   1.000
_cell.angle_alpha   90.00
_cell.angle_beta   90.00
_cell.angle_gamma   90.00
#
_symmetry.space_group_name_H-M   'P 1'
#
loop_
_entity.id
_entity.type
_entity.pdbx_description
1 polymer ?
#
loop_
_entity_poly.entity_id
_entity_poly.type
_entity_poly.pdbx_seq_one_letter_code
_entity_poly.pdbx_strand_id
1 'polypeptide(L)' 'MDPSTNPDMNNAQKTLLSTGQYSDLVLQCKDRKFSVHCAVVCMRSDVIANKVERWSHGRVSDVQHG' A
#
# COMPACT_ATOMS: atom_id res chain seq x y z
N MET A 1 -29.20 -5.55 -11.09
CA MET A 1 -28.06 -4.72 -10.65
C MET A 1 -28.52 -4.00 -9.39
N ASP A 2 -27.86 -4.23 -8.26
CA ASP A 2 -28.20 -3.55 -7.00
C ASP A 2 -27.75 -2.07 -7.07
N PRO A 3 -28.66 -1.09 -6.88
CA PRO A 3 -28.32 0.34 -6.89
C PRO A 3 -27.36 0.78 -5.76
N SER A 4 -27.03 -0.09 -4.80
CA SER A 4 -26.04 0.22 -3.75
C SER A 4 -24.57 0.19 -4.24
N THR A 5 -24.29 -0.41 -5.40
CA THR A 5 -22.93 -0.50 -5.93
C THR A 5 -22.66 0.67 -6.88
N ASN A 6 -22.17 1.81 -6.36
CA ASN A 6 -21.70 2.90 -7.22
C ASN A 6 -20.44 2.40 -7.99
N PRO A 7 -20.52 2.18 -9.32
CA PRO A 7 -19.43 1.59 -10.09
C PRO A 7 -18.19 2.49 -10.12
N ASP A 8 -18.35 3.79 -9.86
CA ASP A 8 -17.30 4.80 -10.04
C ASP A 8 -16.26 4.78 -8.91
N MET A 9 -16.65 4.43 -7.68
CA MET A 9 -15.70 4.42 -6.55
C MET A 9 -14.59 3.37 -6.71
N ASN A 10 -14.93 2.22 -7.30
CA ASN A 10 -13.97 1.17 -7.59
C ASN A 10 -13.08 1.50 -8.80
N ASN A 11 -13.54 2.38 -9.71
CA ASN A 11 -12.80 2.72 -10.92
C ASN A 11 -11.58 3.61 -10.62
N ALA A 12 -11.71 4.57 -9.72
CA ALA A 12 -10.57 5.40 -9.30
C ALA A 12 -9.46 4.57 -8.65
N GLN A 13 -9.79 3.66 -7.73
CA GLN A 13 -8.81 2.77 -7.09
C GLN A 13 -8.13 1.84 -8.09
N LYS A 14 -8.88 1.30 -9.05
CA LYS A 14 -8.32 0.48 -10.14
C LYS A 14 -7.31 1.27 -10.97
N THR A 15 -7.65 2.49 -11.37
CA THR A 15 -6.75 3.37 -12.15
C THR A 15 -5.50 3.71 -11.35
N LEU A 16 -5.65 4.08 -10.08
CA LEU A 16 -4.50 4.40 -9.22
C LEU A 16 -3.60 3.19 -9.01
N LEU A 17 -4.16 1.99 -8.81
CA LEU A 17 -3.39 0.76 -8.68
C LEU A 17 -2.68 0.38 -9.98
N SER A 18 -3.35 0.50 -11.14
CA SER A 18 -2.75 0.13 -12.42
C SER A 18 -1.65 1.10 -12.86
N THR A 19 -1.79 2.38 -12.55
CA THR A 19 -0.81 3.43 -12.92
C THR A 19 0.29 3.59 -11.89
N GLY A 20 0.04 3.22 -10.63
CA GLY A 20 0.93 3.50 -9.51
C GLY A 20 0.95 4.98 -9.10
N GLN A 21 0.04 5.81 -9.60
CA GLN A 21 0.05 7.23 -9.29
C GLN A 21 -0.16 7.45 -7.79
N TYR A 22 0.72 8.25 -7.16
CA TYR A 22 0.74 8.51 -5.72
C TYR A 22 0.95 7.27 -4.83
N SER A 23 1.47 6.16 -5.37
CA SER A 23 1.83 5.01 -4.55
C SER A 23 2.95 5.38 -3.57
N ASP A 24 2.82 4.94 -2.33
CA ASP A 24 3.75 5.19 -1.23
C ASP A 24 4.34 3.88 -0.66
N LEU A 25 3.91 2.72 -1.19
CA LEU A 25 4.40 1.41 -0.79
C LEU A 25 4.62 0.50 -2.00
N VAL A 26 5.72 -0.24 -1.99
CA VAL A 26 5.96 -1.32 -2.96
C VAL A 26 5.93 -2.65 -2.24
N LEU A 27 4.96 -3.50 -2.58
CA LEU A 27 4.93 -4.89 -2.15
C LEU A 27 5.71 -5.72 -3.16
N GLN A 28 6.75 -6.40 -2.69
CA GLN A 28 7.52 -7.33 -3.52
C GLN A 28 7.24 -8.77 -3.10
N CYS A 29 6.82 -9.58 -4.07
CA CYS A 29 6.65 -11.02 -3.90
C CYS A 29 7.48 -11.72 -4.98
N LYS A 30 8.64 -12.25 -4.56
CA LYS A 30 9.67 -12.80 -5.45
C LYS A 30 10.11 -11.76 -6.49
N ASP A 31 9.88 -12.06 -7.76
CA ASP A 31 10.19 -11.25 -8.94
C ASP A 31 9.11 -10.19 -9.24
N ARG A 32 7.93 -10.28 -8.62
CA ARG A 32 6.82 -9.36 -8.87
C ARG A 32 6.83 -8.20 -7.88
N LYS A 33 6.64 -6.99 -8.40
CA LYS A 33 6.50 -5.75 -7.62
C LYS A 33 5.14 -5.12 -7.87
N PHE A 34 4.51 -4.67 -6.79
CA PHE A 34 3.21 -4.01 -6.81
C PHE A 34 3.34 -2.66 -6.14
N SER A 35 3.20 -1.58 -6.90
CA SER A 35 3.11 -0.21 -6.37
C SER A 35 1.68 0.02 -5.87
N VAL A 36 1.53 0.18 -4.56
CA VAL A 36 0.24 0.27 -3.88
C VAL A 36 0.20 1.46 -2.92
N HIS A 37 -0.98 1.75 -2.40
CA HIS A 37 -1.23 2.85 -1.47
C HIS A 37 -1.44 2.30 -0.06
N CYS A 38 -0.59 2.70 0.89
CA CYS A 38 -0.65 2.35 2.31
C CYS A 38 -2.05 2.60 2.86
N ALA A 39 -2.63 3.76 2.58
CA ALA A 39 -3.97 4.13 3.04
C ALA A 39 -5.03 3.09 2.66
N VAL A 40 -4.88 2.43 1.50
CA VAL A 40 -5.82 1.39 1.06
C VAL A 40 -5.45 0.04 1.67
N VAL A 41 -4.20 -0.40 1.55
CA VAL A 41 -3.82 -1.77 1.95
C VAL A 41 -3.72 -1.97 3.46
N CYS A 42 -3.27 -0.95 4.22
CA CYS A 42 -3.20 -1.02 5.67
C CYS A 42 -4.60 -1.05 6.31
N MET A 43 -5.57 -0.28 5.77
CA MET A 43 -6.97 -0.35 6.23
C MET A 43 -7.64 -1.71 5.95
N ARG A 44 -7.10 -2.49 5.00
CA ARG A 44 -7.69 -3.76 4.55
C ARG A 44 -6.95 -4.99 5.09
N SER A 45 -5.78 -4.82 5.70
CA SER A 45 -4.95 -5.93 6.19
C SER A 45 -4.09 -5.51 7.38
N ASP A 46 -4.46 -6.02 8.56
CA ASP A 46 -3.71 -5.77 9.80
C ASP A 46 -2.27 -6.29 9.73
N VAL A 47 -2.02 -7.37 8.97
CA VAL A 47 -0.67 -7.91 8.78
C VAL A 47 0.21 -6.91 8.03
N ILE A 48 -0.33 -6.29 6.97
CA ILE A 48 0.40 -5.28 6.20
C ILE A 48 0.57 -4.01 7.05
N ALA A 49 -0.49 -3.56 7.73
CA ALA A 49 -0.46 -2.37 8.60
C ALA A 49 0.63 -2.49 9.68
N ASN A 50 0.59 -3.56 10.48
CA ASN A 50 1.57 -3.82 11.53
C ASN A 50 3.01 -3.87 11.00
N LYS A 51 3.20 -4.39 9.77
CA LYS A 51 4.53 -4.46 9.16
C LYS A 51 5.02 -3.08 8.71
N VAL A 52 4.16 -2.28 8.08
CA VAL A 52 4.47 -0.92 7.63
C VAL A 52 4.81 -0.01 8.81
N GLU A 53 4.05 -0.07 9.90
CA GLU A 53 4.33 0.71 11.12
C GLU A 53 5.72 0.41 11.68
N ARG A 54 6.08 -0.88 11.80
CA ARG A 54 7.42 -1.28 12.27
C ARG A 54 8.55 -0.73 11.40
N TRP A 55 8.35 -0.64 10.08
CA TRP A 55 9.34 -0.08 9.16
C TRP A 55 9.45 1.43 9.26
N SER A 56 8.33 2.12 9.45
CA SER A 56 8.31 3.58 9.61
C SER A 56 9.04 4.02 10.87
N HIS A 57 8.98 3.23 11.95
CA HIS A 57 9.69 3.51 13.19
C HIS A 57 11.16 3.05 13.22
N GLY A 58 11.57 2.14 12.32
CA GLY A 58 12.92 1.57 12.28
C GLY A 58 13.97 2.34 11.46
N ARG A 59 13.60 3.41 10.74
CA ARG A 59 14.55 4.18 9.90
C ARG A 59 15.43 5.20 10.66
N VAL A 60 15.34 5.26 11.99
CA VAL A 60 16.06 6.25 12.81
C VAL A 60 17.28 5.65 13.55
N SER A 61 17.56 4.35 13.43
CA SER A 61 18.49 3.67 14.36
C SER A 61 19.90 3.35 13.84
N ASP A 62 20.18 3.32 12.54
CA ASP A 62 21.46 2.79 12.03
C ASP A 62 22.38 3.86 11.42
N VAL A 63 22.65 4.93 12.18
CA VAL A 63 23.89 5.72 12.04
C VAL A 63 24.76 5.47 13.27
N GLN A 64 25.67 4.49 13.18
CA GLN A 64 26.91 4.36 13.96
C GLN A 64 27.68 3.14 13.40
N HIS A 65 28.65 3.35 12.50
CA HIS A 65 30.09 3.59 12.75
C HIS A 65 30.78 2.50 13.57
N GLY A 66 31.56 1.69 12.87
CA GLY A 66 32.55 0.74 13.38
C GLY A 66 33.37 0.20 12.21
#